data_AF-A0A968ZCG3-F1
#
_entry.id   AF-A0A968ZCG3-F1
#
_cell.length_a   1.000
_cell.length_b   1.000
_cell.length_c   1.000
_cell.angle_alpha   90.00
_cell.angle_beta   90.00
_cell.angle_gamma   90.00
#
_symmetry.space_group_name_H-M   'P 1'
#
loop_
_entity.id
_entity.type
_entity.pdbx_description
1 polymer ?
#
loop_
_entity_poly.entity_id
_entity_poly.type
_entity_poly.pdbx_seq_one_letter_code
_entity_poly.pdbx_strand_id
1 'polypeptide(L)'
;MAIQTLTSAGAVDALKAPVVVIDDFLPREVAQGMRADIETHFSNPGQHRPESHQVWNYWFVPGLYTYMRTQPEKVIRRDLVGQFHGALRRWSSDVLGLAMVTHPYLSLYVDGCSQGLHNDSTNGRFAYVYSLTAQERRTNGGETIVLHEGDPFRRNLRRGNAGRGLYDLIEPRFNRLVVFDDRLVHGVERVSGSMDPVQGRFVMHGHIEEAGPIVAGALSREAVDDGLRRALARFGAGGLGLTQRYHGLMTIRFAVSPLGDVTNLQVAVDRVFNERESDAEWPQIRGKLLEALQGTAFQPASGETSVTAPLTFGGPMRAPA
;
A
#
# COMPACT_ATOMS: atom_id res chain seq x y z
N MET A 1 -0.70 13.63 -11.33
CA MET A 1 -1.40 12.84 -10.28
C MET A 1 -1.10 13.47 -8.93
N ALA A 2 -1.95 13.31 -7.91
CA ALA A 2 -1.66 13.84 -6.58
C ALA A 2 -0.73 12.85 -5.85
N ILE A 3 0.55 13.24 -5.66
CA ILE A 3 1.45 12.56 -4.73
C ILE A 3 1.34 13.29 -3.40
N GLN A 4 1.03 12.56 -2.33
CA GLN A 4 1.07 13.12 -0.99
C GLN A 4 2.40 12.77 -0.34
N THR A 5 3.13 13.80 0.09
CA THR A 5 4.35 13.62 0.88
C THR A 5 4.01 13.80 2.36
N LEU A 6 4.32 12.81 3.19
CA LEU A 6 4.11 12.87 4.63
C LEU A 6 5.45 12.90 5.35
N THR A 7 5.52 13.70 6.41
CA THR A 7 6.52 13.55 7.48
C THR A 7 5.90 12.73 8.61
N SER A 8 6.72 12.12 9.47
CA SER A 8 6.29 11.13 10.48
C SER A 8 5.29 11.63 11.55
N ALA A 9 4.85 12.89 11.50
CA ALA A 9 3.96 13.49 12.47
C ALA A 9 2.96 14.43 11.78
N GLY A 10 1.78 13.92 11.46
CA GLY A 10 0.66 14.74 10.98
C GLY A 10 -0.66 13.99 11.02
N ALA A 11 -1.70 14.64 11.53
CA ALA A 11 -3.08 14.18 11.39
C ALA A 11 -3.47 14.21 9.91
N VAL A 12 -4.03 13.11 9.41
CA VAL A 12 -4.21 12.87 7.98
C VAL A 12 -5.66 13.13 7.62
N ASP A 13 -5.90 14.17 6.81
CA ASP A 13 -7.10 14.24 5.97
C ASP A 13 -7.31 12.90 5.26
N ALA A 14 -8.55 12.53 4.92
CA ALA A 14 -8.82 11.28 4.21
C ALA A 14 -7.82 11.08 3.05
N LEU A 15 -7.11 9.94 3.03
CA LEU A 15 -6.13 9.66 2.00
C LEU A 15 -6.86 9.50 0.67
N LYS A 16 -6.82 10.55 -0.14
CA LYS A 16 -7.33 10.58 -1.52
C LYS A 16 -6.24 10.33 -2.54
N ALA A 17 -5.00 10.66 -2.19
CA ALA A 17 -3.87 10.53 -3.08
C ALA A 17 -3.64 9.05 -3.44
N PRO A 18 -3.55 8.70 -4.73
CA PRO A 18 -3.24 7.35 -5.19
C PRO A 18 -1.85 6.85 -4.81
N VAL A 19 -0.93 7.77 -4.51
CA VAL A 19 0.45 7.51 -4.12
C VAL A 19 0.78 8.36 -2.89
N VAL A 20 1.40 7.72 -1.90
CA VAL A 20 2.00 8.33 -0.72
C VAL A 20 3.49 8.09 -0.73
N VAL A 21 4.27 9.13 -0.49
CA VAL A 21 5.71 9.06 -0.28
C VAL A 21 6.04 9.55 1.12
N ILE A 22 6.80 8.74 1.86
CA ILE A 22 7.21 9.01 3.23
C ILE A 22 8.72 8.89 3.28
N ASP A 23 9.39 10.02 3.45
CA ASP A 23 10.82 10.05 3.74
C ASP A 23 11.05 9.78 5.22
N ASP A 24 12.22 9.22 5.52
CA ASP A 24 12.63 8.88 6.89
C ASP A 24 11.63 7.99 7.63
N PHE A 25 11.09 6.98 6.95
CA PHE A 25 9.99 6.15 7.46
C PHE A 25 10.35 5.37 8.74
N LEU A 26 11.54 4.76 8.78
CA LEU A 26 12.05 4.08 9.98
C LEU A 26 12.96 5.00 10.79
N PRO A 27 13.13 4.74 12.10
CA PRO A 27 14.26 5.30 12.85
C PRO A 27 15.56 5.06 12.10
N ARG A 28 16.39 6.10 11.99
CA ARG A 28 17.55 6.12 11.10
C ARG A 28 18.51 4.97 11.37
N GLU A 29 18.73 4.64 12.64
CA GLU A 29 19.58 3.56 13.12
C GLU A 29 19.09 2.18 12.66
N VAL A 30 17.77 1.97 12.56
CA VAL A 30 17.20 0.71 12.07
C VAL A 30 17.46 0.59 10.57
N ALA A 31 17.14 1.64 9.80
CA ALA A 31 17.39 1.66 8.36
C ALA A 31 18.88 1.49 8.03
N GLN A 32 19.76 2.18 8.79
CA GLN A 32 21.21 2.06 8.65
C GLN A 32 21.70 0.65 9.00
N GLY A 33 21.16 0.03 10.06
CA GLY A 33 21.46 -1.36 10.39
C GLY A 33 21.10 -2.32 9.26
N MET A 34 19.93 -2.16 8.65
CA MET A 34 19.51 -3.00 7.52
C MET A 34 20.43 -2.83 6.32
N ARG A 35 20.85 -1.59 6.05
CA ARG A 35 21.80 -1.28 4.99
C ARG A 35 23.19 -1.85 5.26
N ALA A 36 23.69 -1.74 6.48
CA ALA A 36 24.98 -2.28 6.88
C ALA A 36 25.02 -3.82 6.76
N ASP A 37 23.92 -4.50 7.06
CA ASP A 37 23.80 -5.95 6.85
C ASP A 37 23.93 -6.31 5.35
N ILE A 38 23.29 -5.54 4.46
CA ILE A 38 23.43 -5.68 2.99
C ILE A 38 24.89 -5.46 2.57
N GLU A 39 25.53 -4.39 3.03
CA GLU A 39 26.91 -4.07 2.68
C GLU A 39 27.87 -5.15 3.17
N THR A 40 27.67 -5.65 4.39
CA THR A 40 28.44 -6.75 4.97
C THR A 40 28.30 -8.02 4.12
N HIS A 41 27.09 -8.36 3.69
CA HIS A 41 26.82 -9.51 2.83
C HIS A 41 27.62 -9.48 1.51
N PHE A 42 27.84 -8.30 0.93
CA PHE A 42 28.60 -8.15 -0.31
C PHE A 42 30.07 -7.76 -0.12
N SER A 43 30.51 -7.48 1.11
CA SER A 43 31.85 -6.94 1.41
C SER A 43 33.02 -7.86 1.08
N ASN A 44 32.81 -9.19 1.04
CA ASN A 44 33.86 -10.15 0.80
C ASN A 44 33.38 -11.34 -0.06
N PRO A 45 33.22 -11.15 -1.38
CA PRO A 45 32.69 -12.19 -2.28
C PRO A 45 33.57 -13.46 -2.32
N GLY A 46 34.84 -13.37 -1.91
CA GLY A 46 35.76 -14.51 -1.82
C GLY A 46 35.45 -15.47 -0.65
N GLN A 47 34.74 -15.02 0.39
CA GLN A 47 34.40 -15.80 1.58
C GLN A 47 32.95 -16.32 1.56
N HIS A 48 32.53 -16.83 0.40
CA HIS A 48 31.16 -17.28 0.18
C HIS A 48 30.78 -18.47 1.07
N ARG A 49 29.55 -18.44 1.61
CA ARG A 49 28.91 -19.56 2.31
C ARG A 49 27.56 -19.88 1.65
N PRO A 50 27.19 -21.14 1.44
CA PRO A 50 25.93 -21.51 0.77
C PRO A 50 24.70 -20.83 1.38
N GLU A 51 24.63 -20.75 2.71
CA GLU A 51 23.44 -20.31 3.45
C GLU A 51 23.21 -18.80 3.38
N SER A 52 24.23 -18.03 3.00
CA SER A 52 24.17 -16.57 2.91
C SER A 52 24.39 -16.04 1.50
N HIS A 53 25.29 -16.60 0.70
CA HIS A 53 25.67 -16.00 -0.59
C HIS A 53 24.91 -16.61 -1.79
N GLN A 54 24.35 -17.81 -1.66
CA GLN A 54 23.62 -18.51 -2.74
C GLN A 54 22.10 -18.40 -2.56
N VAL A 55 21.62 -17.23 -2.16
CA VAL A 55 20.22 -17.01 -1.73
C VAL A 55 19.40 -16.17 -2.71
N TRP A 56 20.02 -15.68 -3.79
CA TRP A 56 19.39 -14.78 -4.75
C TRP A 56 18.77 -15.54 -5.92
N ASN A 57 17.51 -15.25 -6.21
CA ASN A 57 16.82 -15.70 -7.41
C ASN A 57 16.96 -14.64 -8.50
N TYR A 58 17.54 -15.00 -9.64
CA TYR A 58 17.56 -14.14 -10.82
C TYR A 58 16.18 -14.15 -11.49
N TRP A 59 15.41 -13.09 -11.26
CA TRP A 59 14.07 -12.94 -11.76
C TRP A 59 14.10 -12.27 -13.13
N PHE A 60 14.16 -13.11 -14.16
CA PHE A 60 14.20 -12.68 -15.55
C PHE A 60 12.96 -13.16 -16.31
N VAL A 61 12.14 -12.20 -16.73
CA VAL A 61 11.03 -12.44 -17.65
C VAL A 61 11.31 -11.60 -18.89
N PRO A 62 11.62 -12.23 -20.04
CA PRO A 62 12.03 -11.53 -21.25
C PRO A 62 11.09 -10.36 -21.61
N GLY A 63 11.66 -9.18 -21.81
CA GLY A 63 10.91 -7.96 -22.17
C GLY A 63 10.11 -7.32 -21.03
N LEU A 64 10.03 -7.95 -19.86
CA LEU A 64 9.26 -7.45 -18.73
C LEU A 64 10.13 -7.19 -17.51
N TYR A 65 10.81 -8.20 -16.96
CA TYR A 65 11.44 -8.10 -15.65
C TYR A 65 12.90 -8.55 -15.71
N THR A 66 13.78 -7.80 -15.05
CA THR A 66 15.18 -8.21 -14.86
C THR A 66 15.67 -7.62 -13.54
N TYR A 67 15.76 -8.45 -12.50
CA TYR A 67 16.34 -8.09 -11.20
C TYR A 67 16.63 -9.35 -10.38
N MET A 68 17.28 -9.19 -9.23
CA MET A 68 17.49 -10.28 -8.27
C MET A 68 16.55 -10.12 -7.08
N ARG A 69 16.02 -11.23 -6.55
CA ARG A 69 15.16 -11.20 -5.36
C ARG A 69 15.49 -12.31 -4.37
N THR A 70 15.24 -12.05 -3.10
CA THR A 70 15.41 -13.04 -2.02
C THR A 70 14.45 -12.75 -0.86
N GLN A 71 14.42 -13.65 0.13
CA GLN A 71 13.81 -13.36 1.43
C GLN A 71 14.75 -12.44 2.21
N PRO A 72 14.26 -11.33 2.78
CA PRO A 72 15.12 -10.34 3.42
C PRO A 72 15.96 -10.92 4.56
N GLU A 73 15.46 -11.91 5.31
CA GLU A 73 16.19 -12.55 6.42
C GLU A 73 17.43 -13.34 6.00
N LYS A 74 17.63 -13.59 4.71
CA LYS A 74 18.85 -14.20 4.18
C LYS A 74 20.01 -13.21 4.08
N VAL A 75 19.72 -11.92 4.15
CA VAL A 75 20.68 -10.82 3.95
C VAL A 75 20.70 -9.86 5.15
N ILE A 76 19.53 -9.57 5.71
CA ILE A 76 19.29 -8.61 6.78
C ILE A 76 18.92 -9.38 8.05
N ARG A 77 19.38 -8.93 9.22
CA ARG A 77 19.02 -9.58 10.48
C ARG A 77 17.50 -9.54 10.71
N ARG A 78 16.98 -10.68 11.18
CA ARG A 78 15.53 -10.91 11.35
C ARG A 78 14.86 -9.90 12.29
N ASP A 79 15.55 -9.42 13.33
CA ASP A 79 15.01 -8.42 14.24
C ASP A 79 14.76 -7.07 13.55
N LEU A 80 15.64 -6.65 12.63
CA LEU A 80 15.46 -5.43 11.85
C LEU A 80 14.34 -5.58 10.82
N VAL A 81 14.24 -6.73 10.15
CA VAL A 81 13.11 -7.04 9.25
C VAL A 81 11.78 -7.01 10.01
N GLY A 82 11.75 -7.57 11.22
CA GLY A 82 10.58 -7.53 12.10
C GLY A 82 10.19 -6.12 12.53
N GLN A 83 11.18 -5.25 12.81
CA GLN A 83 10.93 -3.84 13.11
C GLN A 83 10.32 -3.09 11.91
N PHE A 84 10.83 -3.32 10.70
CA PHE A 84 10.24 -2.77 9.48
C PHE A 84 8.78 -3.22 9.29
N HIS A 85 8.53 -4.53 9.35
CA HIS A 85 7.19 -5.09 9.16
C HIS A 85 6.20 -4.57 10.21
N GLY A 86 6.63 -4.50 11.48
CA GLY A 86 5.83 -3.94 12.56
C GLY A 86 5.53 -2.44 12.39
N ALA A 87 6.50 -1.65 11.93
CA ALA A 87 6.28 -0.23 11.64
C ALA A 87 5.29 -0.04 10.48
N LEU A 88 5.44 -0.80 9.39
CA LEU A 88 4.55 -0.74 8.23
C LEU A 88 3.13 -1.20 8.58
N ARG A 89 2.98 -2.25 9.38
CA ARG A 89 1.67 -2.72 9.85
C ARG A 89 0.97 -1.66 10.70
N ARG A 90 1.68 -1.04 11.66
CA ARG A 90 1.12 0.06 12.47
C ARG A 90 0.70 1.23 11.60
N TRP A 91 1.60 1.71 10.75
CA TRP A 91 1.30 2.81 9.83
C TRP A 91 0.09 2.50 8.93
N SER A 92 0.02 1.29 8.37
CA SER A 92 -1.09 0.87 7.52
C SER A 92 -2.42 0.82 8.26
N SER A 93 -2.44 0.35 9.51
CA SER A 93 -3.63 0.38 10.35
C SER A 93 -4.04 1.81 10.70
N ASP A 94 -3.07 2.65 11.08
CA ASP A 94 -3.30 4.01 11.55
C ASP A 94 -3.63 5.00 10.43
N VAL A 95 -3.19 4.75 9.19
CA VAL A 95 -3.40 5.64 8.05
C VAL A 95 -4.42 5.07 7.06
N LEU A 96 -4.29 3.80 6.68
CA LEU A 96 -5.16 3.16 5.67
C LEU A 96 -6.36 2.43 6.28
N GLY A 97 -6.28 2.09 7.57
CA GLY A 97 -7.23 1.18 8.22
C GLY A 97 -7.14 -0.25 7.72
N LEU A 98 -5.96 -0.66 7.25
CA LEU A 98 -5.68 -2.01 6.77
C LEU A 98 -4.70 -2.69 7.72
N ALA A 99 -5.02 -3.91 8.13
CA ALA A 99 -4.31 -4.61 9.20
C ALA A 99 -3.30 -5.66 8.69
N MET A 100 -3.39 -6.03 7.41
CA MET A 100 -2.54 -7.06 6.82
C MET A 100 -1.49 -6.44 5.91
N VAL A 101 -0.25 -6.91 6.07
CA VAL A 101 0.90 -6.54 5.25
C VAL A 101 1.61 -7.84 4.89
N THR A 102 1.77 -8.13 3.61
CA THR A 102 2.44 -9.34 3.16
C THR A 102 3.89 -9.37 3.62
N HIS A 103 4.46 -10.56 3.77
CA HIS A 103 5.90 -10.69 4.00
C HIS A 103 6.68 -10.09 2.82
N PRO A 104 7.67 -9.23 3.05
CA PRO A 104 8.37 -8.53 1.96
C PRO A 104 9.32 -9.45 1.20
N TYR A 105 9.50 -9.14 -0.08
CA TYR A 105 10.68 -9.54 -0.84
C TYR A 105 11.76 -8.46 -0.71
N LEU A 106 13.03 -8.87 -0.69
CA LEU A 106 14.17 -7.98 -0.89
C LEU A 106 14.63 -8.09 -2.35
N SER A 107 14.60 -6.99 -3.09
CA SER A 107 14.99 -6.93 -4.50
C SER A 107 16.21 -6.04 -4.71
N LEU A 108 17.12 -6.50 -5.56
CA LEU A 108 18.36 -5.83 -5.95
C LEU A 108 18.34 -5.56 -7.46
N TYR A 109 18.61 -4.31 -7.83
CA TYR A 109 18.78 -3.86 -9.20
C TYR A 109 20.18 -3.27 -9.36
N VAL A 110 20.95 -3.84 -10.29
CA VAL A 110 22.26 -3.34 -10.75
C VAL A 110 22.15 -2.90 -12.22
N ASP A 111 23.25 -2.48 -12.85
CA ASP A 111 23.24 -2.11 -14.28
C ASP A 111 22.48 -3.12 -15.16
N GLY A 112 21.60 -2.59 -16.00
CA GLY A 112 20.75 -3.34 -16.90
C GLY A 112 19.42 -3.84 -16.31
N CYS A 113 19.26 -3.85 -14.99
CA CYS A 113 18.02 -4.29 -14.34
C CYS A 113 16.87 -3.28 -14.56
N SER A 114 15.64 -3.78 -14.68
CA SER A 114 14.43 -2.96 -14.85
C SER A 114 13.16 -3.75 -14.52
N GLN A 115 12.04 -3.04 -14.43
CA GLN A 115 10.71 -3.65 -14.38
C GLN A 115 9.78 -2.92 -15.35
N GLY A 116 9.25 -3.64 -16.33
CA GLY A 116 8.31 -3.14 -17.32
C GLY A 116 6.98 -2.74 -16.68
N LEU A 117 6.15 -2.01 -17.43
CA LEU A 117 4.87 -1.53 -16.95
C LEU A 117 3.89 -2.69 -16.70
N HIS A 118 3.31 -2.72 -15.52
CA HIS A 118 2.33 -3.71 -15.06
C HIS A 118 1.43 -3.10 -13.99
N ASN A 119 0.39 -3.80 -13.55
CA ASN A 119 -0.31 -3.49 -12.31
C ASN A 119 -0.45 -4.77 -11.49
N ASP A 120 -0.70 -4.61 -10.20
CA ASP A 120 -0.82 -5.69 -9.23
C ASP A 120 -2.24 -5.74 -8.66
N SER A 121 -3.23 -5.39 -9.48
CA SER A 121 -4.64 -5.16 -9.10
C SER A 121 -5.32 -6.32 -8.35
N THR A 122 -4.73 -7.52 -8.38
CA THR A 122 -5.22 -8.72 -7.70
C THR A 122 -4.38 -9.17 -6.50
N ASN A 123 -3.24 -8.52 -6.23
CA ASN A 123 -2.29 -8.93 -5.20
C ASN A 123 -2.58 -8.31 -3.82
N GLY A 124 -3.38 -7.25 -3.78
CA GLY A 124 -3.75 -6.54 -2.56
C GLY A 124 -4.64 -5.31 -2.83
N ARG A 125 -4.53 -4.29 -1.98
CA ARG A 125 -5.13 -2.96 -2.17
C ARG A 125 -4.10 -1.89 -2.45
N PHE A 126 -2.98 -1.95 -1.76
CA PHE A 126 -1.85 -1.06 -1.97
C PHE A 126 -0.55 -1.84 -2.03
N ALA A 127 0.27 -1.56 -3.03
CA ALA A 127 1.66 -1.97 -3.07
C ALA A 127 2.48 -1.04 -2.16
N TYR A 128 3.56 -1.57 -1.61
CA TYR A 128 4.59 -0.76 -0.97
C TYR A 128 5.97 -1.07 -1.54
N VAL A 129 6.81 -0.04 -1.59
CA VAL A 129 8.22 -0.12 -1.94
C VAL A 129 9.00 0.74 -0.93
N TYR A 130 9.78 0.07 -0.09
CA TYR A 130 10.67 0.72 0.89
C TYR A 130 12.13 0.63 0.42
N SER A 131 12.83 1.75 0.33
CA SER A 131 14.18 1.77 -0.24
C SER A 131 15.30 1.82 0.80
N LEU A 132 16.24 0.88 0.61
CA LEU A 132 17.52 0.79 1.30
C LEU A 132 18.68 1.11 0.33
N THR A 133 18.40 1.87 -0.72
CA THR A 133 19.41 2.29 -1.68
C THR A 133 20.30 3.36 -1.04
N ALA A 134 21.62 3.23 -1.17
CA ALA A 134 22.55 4.21 -0.66
C ALA A 134 22.36 5.58 -1.34
N GLN A 135 22.52 6.66 -0.57
CA GLN A 135 22.42 8.02 -1.10
C GLN A 135 23.51 8.30 -2.15
N GLU A 136 24.75 7.86 -1.90
CA GLU A 136 25.91 8.08 -2.77
C GLU A 136 26.12 6.95 -3.79
N ARG A 137 25.03 6.39 -4.33
CA ARG A 137 25.11 5.29 -5.30
C ARG A 137 25.75 5.75 -6.62
N ARG A 138 26.50 4.85 -7.26
CA ARG A 138 27.09 5.06 -8.59
C ARG A 138 26.23 4.53 -9.74
N THR A 139 24.91 4.57 -9.56
CA THR A 139 23.94 4.14 -10.57
C THR A 139 22.93 5.24 -10.85
N ASN A 140 22.52 5.39 -12.09
CA ASN A 140 21.37 6.20 -12.50
C ASN A 140 20.16 5.28 -12.75
N GLY A 141 18.96 5.85 -12.85
CA GLY A 141 17.75 5.05 -13.09
C GLY A 141 17.25 4.33 -11.83
N GLY A 142 16.27 3.44 -11.98
CA GLY A 142 15.69 2.71 -10.84
C GLY A 142 14.61 3.48 -10.08
N GLU A 143 14.18 4.63 -10.58
CA GLU A 143 12.97 5.31 -10.13
C GLU A 143 11.77 4.38 -10.28
N THR A 144 10.89 4.38 -9.28
CA THR A 144 9.57 3.75 -9.44
C THR A 144 8.74 4.63 -10.38
N ILE A 145 8.32 4.07 -11.51
CA ILE A 145 7.43 4.70 -12.48
C ILE A 145 6.00 4.45 -12.00
N VAL A 146 5.17 5.48 -11.88
CA VAL A 146 3.73 5.31 -11.58
C VAL A 146 2.92 6.14 -12.57
N LEU A 147 2.11 5.49 -13.41
CA LEU A 147 1.26 6.19 -14.36
C LEU A 147 0.17 6.97 -13.64
N HIS A 148 -0.15 8.14 -14.18
CA HIS A 148 -1.25 8.94 -13.66
C HIS A 148 -2.57 8.19 -13.86
N GLU A 149 -3.49 8.35 -12.90
CA GLU A 149 -4.81 7.71 -12.94
C GLU A 149 -5.61 8.06 -14.22
N GLY A 150 -6.55 7.19 -14.56
CA GLY A 150 -7.51 7.36 -15.65
C GLY A 150 -6.99 6.97 -17.04
N ASP A 151 -7.84 7.11 -18.05
CA ASP A 151 -7.49 6.72 -19.42
C ASP A 151 -6.49 7.70 -20.07
N PRO A 152 -5.24 7.25 -20.36
CA PRO A 152 -4.21 8.11 -20.94
C PRO A 152 -4.52 8.52 -22.39
N PHE A 153 -5.35 7.78 -23.13
CA PHE A 153 -5.78 8.16 -24.47
C PHE A 153 -6.84 9.27 -24.40
N ARG A 154 -7.93 9.03 -23.66
CA ARG A 154 -9.07 9.97 -23.58
C ARG A 154 -8.69 11.32 -22.96
N ARG A 155 -7.78 11.32 -21.98
CA ARG A 155 -7.31 12.55 -21.31
C ARG A 155 -6.41 13.44 -22.17
N ASN A 156 -5.85 12.90 -23.26
CA ASN A 156 -4.80 13.57 -24.04
C ASN A 156 -5.18 13.84 -25.51
N LEU A 157 -6.47 13.80 -25.85
CA LEU A 157 -6.97 13.98 -27.23
C LEU A 157 -6.62 15.34 -27.87
N ARG A 158 -6.44 16.37 -27.05
CA ARG A 158 -6.21 17.77 -27.51
C ARG A 158 -4.82 18.31 -27.18
N ARG A 159 -3.99 17.52 -26.49
CA ARG A 159 -2.65 17.92 -26.06
C ARG A 159 -1.72 16.72 -26.06
N GLY A 160 -0.65 16.79 -26.85
CA GLY A 160 0.42 15.81 -26.80
C GLY A 160 1.09 15.83 -25.41
N ASN A 161 1.29 14.65 -24.84
CA ASN A 161 2.02 14.45 -23.59
C ASN A 161 3.09 13.38 -23.79
N ALA A 162 4.18 13.50 -23.05
CA ALA A 162 5.29 12.56 -23.05
C ALA A 162 5.94 12.51 -21.67
N GLY A 163 6.56 11.38 -21.35
CA GLY A 163 7.31 11.19 -20.11
C GLY A 163 6.49 11.55 -18.88
N ARG A 164 7.01 12.52 -18.10
CA ARG A 164 6.41 12.99 -16.84
C ARG A 164 5.02 13.62 -16.96
N GLY A 165 4.55 13.90 -18.17
CA GLY A 165 3.16 14.27 -18.42
C GLY A 165 2.17 13.10 -18.33
N LEU A 166 2.66 11.86 -18.29
CA LEU A 166 1.87 10.62 -18.25
C LEU A 166 2.11 9.78 -16.98
N TYR A 167 3.25 9.96 -16.33
CA TYR A 167 3.65 9.22 -15.14
C TYR A 167 4.50 10.07 -14.20
N ASP A 168 4.57 9.67 -12.95
CA ASP A 168 5.53 10.21 -11.99
C ASP A 168 6.73 9.26 -11.86
N LEU A 169 7.89 9.82 -11.55
CA LEU A 169 9.12 9.10 -11.24
C LEU A 169 9.49 9.35 -9.79
N ILE A 170 9.55 8.28 -9.01
CA ILE A 170 9.83 8.36 -7.57
C ILE A 170 11.22 7.78 -7.32
N GLU A 171 12.16 8.67 -7.00
CA GLU A 171 13.54 8.29 -6.67
C GLU A 171 13.57 7.32 -5.48
N PRO A 172 14.36 6.23 -5.56
CA PRO A 172 14.52 5.27 -4.47
C PRO A 172 15.50 5.81 -3.42
N ARG A 173 15.13 6.90 -2.75
CA ARG A 173 15.97 7.51 -1.71
C ARG A 173 16.07 6.59 -0.49
N PHE A 174 17.22 6.62 0.16
CA PHE A 174 17.42 5.88 1.40
C PHE A 174 16.33 6.19 2.44
N ASN A 175 15.79 5.15 3.08
CA ASN A 175 14.75 5.25 4.11
C ASN A 175 13.40 5.84 3.62
N ARG A 176 13.16 5.81 2.31
CA ARG A 176 11.87 6.22 1.73
C ARG A 176 10.92 5.04 1.62
N LEU A 177 9.70 5.20 2.11
CA LEU A 177 8.55 4.33 1.83
C LEU A 177 7.68 4.98 0.76
N VAL A 178 7.33 4.21 -0.27
CA VAL A 178 6.31 4.56 -1.27
C VAL A 178 5.17 3.57 -1.12
N VAL A 179 3.94 4.06 -0.99
CA VAL A 179 2.72 3.24 -0.95
C VAL A 179 1.79 3.74 -2.03
N PHE A 180 1.23 2.85 -2.83
CA PHE A 180 0.37 3.24 -3.94
C PHE A 180 -0.69 2.19 -4.24
N ASP A 181 -1.80 2.63 -4.82
CA ASP A 181 -2.94 1.78 -5.16
C ASP A 181 -2.51 0.69 -6.16
N ASP A 182 -2.75 -0.59 -5.82
CA ASP A 182 -2.29 -1.75 -6.61
C ASP A 182 -2.81 -1.75 -8.06
N ARG A 183 -3.90 -1.01 -8.32
CA ARG A 183 -4.50 -0.89 -9.66
C ARG A 183 -3.71 0.03 -10.59
N LEU A 184 -2.83 0.86 -10.06
CA LEU A 184 -2.03 1.77 -10.87
C LEU A 184 -1.04 0.99 -11.73
N VAL A 185 -0.93 1.38 -12.99
CA VAL A 185 0.13 0.86 -13.85
C VAL A 185 1.45 1.49 -13.41
N HIS A 186 2.44 0.66 -13.14
CA HIS A 186 3.72 1.08 -12.58
C HIS A 186 4.86 0.18 -13.06
N GLY A 187 6.10 0.57 -12.78
CA GLY A 187 7.31 -0.14 -13.16
C GLY A 187 8.56 0.44 -12.49
N VAL A 188 9.73 0.05 -12.98
CA VAL A 188 11.02 0.55 -12.48
C VAL A 188 11.89 0.92 -13.67
N GLU A 189 12.35 2.17 -13.71
CA GLU A 189 13.27 2.64 -14.75
C GLU A 189 14.53 1.77 -14.78
N ARG A 190 15.08 1.59 -15.99
CA ARG A 190 16.30 0.79 -16.16
C ARG A 190 17.43 1.41 -15.35
N VAL A 191 18.02 0.59 -14.48
CA VAL A 191 19.24 0.96 -13.74
C VAL A 191 20.42 0.92 -14.70
N SER A 192 21.27 1.94 -14.63
CA SER A 192 22.51 2.02 -15.41
C SER A 192 23.70 2.43 -14.54
N GLY A 193 24.91 1.98 -14.88
CA GLY A 193 26.15 2.33 -14.21
C GLY A 193 26.85 1.13 -13.58
N SER A 194 26.95 1.10 -12.25
CA SER A 194 27.69 0.05 -11.54
C SER A 194 27.02 -1.33 -11.59
N MET A 195 27.84 -2.36 -11.78
CA MET A 195 27.48 -3.77 -11.55
C MET A 195 27.77 -4.24 -10.12
N ASP A 196 28.44 -3.42 -9.30
CA ASP A 196 28.67 -3.70 -7.88
C ASP A 196 27.32 -3.71 -7.12
N PRO A 197 26.91 -4.84 -6.52
CA PRO A 197 25.68 -4.93 -5.73
C PRO A 197 25.57 -3.86 -4.66
N VAL A 198 26.67 -3.48 -4.00
CA VAL A 198 26.66 -2.44 -2.95
C VAL A 198 26.19 -1.11 -3.52
N GLN A 199 26.50 -0.82 -4.78
CA GLN A 199 26.07 0.41 -5.46
C GLN A 199 24.66 0.30 -6.07
N GLY A 200 24.04 -0.88 -6.02
CA GLY A 200 22.73 -1.15 -6.60
C GLY A 200 21.58 -0.54 -5.80
N ARG A 201 20.40 -0.55 -6.44
CA ARG A 201 19.13 -0.21 -5.79
C ARG A 201 18.62 -1.42 -5.02
N PHE A 202 18.46 -1.25 -3.71
CA PHE A 202 17.80 -2.21 -2.83
C PHE A 202 16.44 -1.69 -2.40
N VAL A 203 15.43 -2.54 -2.54
CA VAL A 203 14.09 -2.25 -2.02
C VAL A 203 13.48 -3.47 -1.37
N MET A 204 12.71 -3.23 -0.32
CA MET A 204 11.74 -4.18 0.22
C MET A 204 10.37 -3.86 -0.35
N HIS A 205 9.65 -4.86 -0.85
CA HIS A 205 8.34 -4.63 -1.45
C HIS A 205 7.36 -5.77 -1.18
N GLY A 206 6.07 -5.44 -1.25
CA GLY A 206 4.95 -6.34 -1.01
C GLY A 206 3.62 -5.59 -1.12
N HIS A 207 2.57 -6.16 -0.54
CA HIS A 207 1.22 -5.62 -0.61
C HIS A 207 0.59 -5.43 0.78
N ILE A 208 -0.40 -4.56 0.83
CA ILE A 208 -1.24 -4.25 1.98
C ILE A 208 -2.67 -4.60 1.62
N GLU A 209 -3.36 -5.31 2.50
CA GLU A 209 -4.73 -5.78 2.29
C GLU A 209 -5.58 -5.76 3.56
N GLU A 210 -6.89 -5.88 3.38
CA GLU A 210 -7.84 -5.96 4.48
C GLU A 210 -7.74 -7.29 5.24
N ALA A 211 -7.87 -7.23 6.57
CA ALA A 211 -8.10 -8.40 7.44
C ALA A 211 -9.46 -8.30 8.17
N GLY A 212 -10.40 -7.53 7.61
CA GLY A 212 -11.64 -7.08 8.24
C GLY A 212 -11.44 -5.95 9.27
N PRO A 213 -12.45 -5.66 10.12
CA PRO A 213 -12.42 -4.50 11.01
C PRO A 213 -11.34 -4.60 12.10
N ILE A 214 -10.71 -3.47 12.38
CA ILE A 214 -9.87 -3.23 13.55
C ILE A 214 -10.78 -2.69 14.65
N VAL A 215 -10.82 -3.38 15.78
CA VAL A 215 -11.74 -3.10 16.90
C VAL A 215 -10.92 -2.91 18.17
N ALA A 216 -11.19 -1.83 18.90
CA ALA A 216 -10.58 -1.54 20.19
C ALA A 216 -11.63 -1.01 21.16
N GLY A 217 -11.85 -1.70 22.28
CA GLY A 217 -12.80 -1.28 23.31
C GLY A 217 -13.67 -2.42 23.81
N ALA A 218 -14.90 -2.10 24.22
CA ALA A 218 -15.77 -3.01 24.96
C ALA A 218 -16.49 -4.07 24.11
N LEU A 219 -16.79 -3.78 22.83
CA LEU A 219 -17.43 -4.74 21.94
C LEU A 219 -16.43 -5.76 21.40
N SER A 220 -16.90 -7.00 21.25
CA SER A 220 -16.14 -8.04 20.54
C SER A 220 -16.16 -7.77 19.03
N ARG A 221 -15.24 -8.41 18.31
CA ARG A 221 -15.17 -8.30 16.86
C ARG A 221 -16.44 -8.81 16.18
N GLU A 222 -17.00 -9.91 16.69
CA GLU A 222 -18.22 -10.54 16.18
C GLU A 222 -19.43 -9.59 16.30
N ALA A 223 -19.55 -8.90 17.44
CA ALA A 223 -20.63 -7.92 17.65
C ALA A 223 -20.52 -6.72 16.69
N VAL A 224 -19.28 -6.29 16.39
CA VAL A 224 -19.03 -5.25 15.38
C VAL A 224 -19.36 -5.74 13.97
N ASP A 225 -18.91 -6.94 13.60
CA ASP A 225 -19.18 -7.55 12.29
C ASP A 225 -20.69 -7.70 12.05
N ASP A 226 -21.46 -8.11 13.07
CA ASP A 226 -22.91 -8.21 13.00
C ASP A 226 -23.59 -6.86 12.80
N GLY A 227 -23.13 -5.82 13.50
CA GLY A 227 -23.63 -4.45 13.31
C GLY A 227 -23.34 -3.91 11.91
N LEU A 228 -22.11 -4.09 11.41
CA LEU A 228 -21.74 -3.72 10.05
C LEU A 228 -22.58 -4.46 9.01
N ARG A 229 -22.82 -5.76 9.19
CA ARG A 229 -23.67 -6.55 8.28
C ARG A 229 -25.09 -6.00 8.21
N ARG A 230 -25.69 -5.59 9.34
CA ARG A 230 -27.02 -4.94 9.37
C ARG A 230 -27.02 -3.58 8.66
N ALA A 231 -25.99 -2.76 8.88
CA ALA A 231 -25.85 -1.48 8.21
C ALA A 231 -25.76 -1.64 6.69
N LEU A 232 -24.92 -2.58 6.23
CA LEU A 232 -24.73 -2.88 4.80
C LEU A 232 -25.98 -3.49 4.16
N ALA A 233 -26.72 -4.34 4.88
CA ALA A 233 -27.99 -4.87 4.40
C ALA A 233 -29.04 -3.76 4.18
N ARG A 234 -29.13 -2.80 5.12
CA ARG A 234 -30.01 -1.62 5.01
C ARG A 234 -29.61 -0.73 3.84
N PHE A 235 -28.31 -0.50 3.65
CA PHE A 235 -27.79 0.23 2.50
C PHE A 235 -28.13 -0.47 1.17
N GLY A 236 -27.91 -1.79 1.10
CA GLY A 236 -28.16 -2.58 -0.12
C GLY A 236 -29.63 -2.66 -0.51
N ALA A 237 -30.55 -2.72 0.46
CA ALA A 237 -32.00 -2.74 0.22
C ALA A 237 -32.51 -1.51 -0.55
N GLY A 238 -31.76 -0.40 -0.53
CA GLY A 238 -32.09 0.85 -1.23
C GLY A 238 -31.57 0.97 -2.68
N GLY A 239 -30.83 -0.01 -3.22
CA GLY A 239 -30.33 0.07 -4.60
C GLY A 239 -29.16 -0.86 -4.95
N LEU A 240 -29.44 -2.18 -5.05
CA LEU A 240 -28.47 -3.24 -5.40
C LEU A 240 -27.73 -3.04 -6.74
N GLY A 241 -28.25 -2.23 -7.67
CA GLY A 241 -27.65 -2.04 -9.00
C GLY A 241 -26.53 -1.00 -9.07
N LEU A 242 -26.38 -0.14 -8.04
CA LEU A 242 -25.41 0.95 -8.07
C LEU A 242 -24.03 0.49 -7.60
N THR A 243 -23.95 -0.28 -6.51
CA THR A 243 -22.67 -0.72 -5.92
C THR A 243 -21.88 -1.68 -6.81
N GLN A 244 -22.55 -2.42 -7.71
CA GLN A 244 -21.90 -3.31 -8.67
C GLN A 244 -21.08 -2.57 -9.74
N ARG A 245 -21.33 -1.26 -9.94
CA ARG A 245 -20.59 -0.44 -10.91
C ARG A 245 -19.36 0.22 -10.30
N TYR A 246 -19.20 0.13 -8.99
CA TYR A 246 -18.12 0.74 -8.23
C TYR A 246 -17.14 -0.33 -7.75
N HIS A 247 -15.86 -0.02 -7.82
CA HIS A 247 -14.76 -0.92 -7.49
C HIS A 247 -13.73 -0.20 -6.62
N GLY A 248 -13.22 -0.89 -5.61
CA GLY A 248 -12.13 -0.40 -4.78
C GLY A 248 -12.44 -0.41 -3.29
N LEU A 249 -11.71 0.41 -2.55
CA LEU A 249 -11.69 0.42 -1.10
C LEU A 249 -12.20 1.74 -0.55
N MET A 250 -13.05 1.65 0.46
CA MET A 250 -13.37 2.75 1.36
C MET A 250 -13.11 2.31 2.80
N THR A 251 -12.30 3.06 3.54
CA THR A 251 -12.09 2.81 4.97
C THR A 251 -12.87 3.83 5.76
N ILE A 252 -13.70 3.37 6.69
CA ILE A 252 -14.42 4.21 7.65
C ILE A 252 -13.86 4.06 9.06
N ARG A 253 -13.97 5.12 9.85
CA ARG A 253 -13.67 5.11 11.29
C ARG A 253 -14.86 5.67 12.04
N PHE A 254 -15.22 5.04 13.15
CA PHE A 254 -16.27 5.52 14.03
C PHE A 254 -16.06 4.97 15.44
N ALA A 255 -16.80 5.53 16.39
CA ALA A 255 -16.94 4.99 17.73
C ALA A 255 -18.35 4.46 17.93
N VAL A 256 -18.49 3.41 18.74
CA VAL A 256 -19.77 2.92 19.24
C VAL A 256 -19.86 3.27 20.72
N SER A 257 -20.88 4.05 21.07
CA SER A 257 -21.14 4.44 22.46
C SER A 257 -21.53 3.22 23.31
N PRO A 258 -21.49 3.31 24.66
CA PRO A 258 -21.99 2.24 25.53
C PRO A 258 -23.46 1.86 25.28
N LEU A 259 -24.25 2.79 24.72
CA LEU A 259 -25.66 2.56 24.36
C LEU A 259 -25.83 1.86 22.99
N GLY A 260 -24.76 1.69 22.23
CA GLY A 260 -24.77 1.08 20.90
C GLY A 260 -24.89 2.08 19.75
N ASP A 261 -24.85 3.39 20.01
CA ASP A 261 -24.95 4.42 18.98
C ASP A 261 -23.62 4.65 18.26
N VAL A 262 -23.67 4.82 16.93
CA VAL A 262 -22.51 5.21 16.13
C VAL A 262 -22.24 6.70 16.34
N THR A 263 -20.99 7.06 16.61
CA THR A 263 -20.52 8.43 16.80
C THR A 263 -19.19 8.64 16.08
N ASN A 264 -18.80 9.89 15.83
CA ASN A 264 -17.52 10.24 15.19
C ASN A 264 -17.24 9.51 13.86
N LEU A 265 -18.29 9.28 13.06
CA LEU A 265 -18.19 8.60 11.78
C LEU A 265 -17.46 9.47 10.75
N GLN A 266 -16.34 8.97 10.25
CA GLN A 266 -15.50 9.64 9.26
C GLN A 266 -14.95 8.64 8.23
N VAL A 267 -14.61 9.16 7.05
CA VAL A 267 -13.96 8.39 5.98
C VAL A 267 -12.46 8.62 6.06
N ALA A 268 -11.68 7.56 6.22
CA ALA A 268 -10.22 7.61 6.30
C ALA A 268 -9.56 7.40 4.92
N VAL A 269 -10.13 6.52 4.09
CA VAL A 269 -9.66 6.25 2.72
C VAL A 269 -10.88 6.18 1.82
N ASP A 270 -10.82 6.80 0.65
CA ASP A 270 -11.87 6.70 -0.37
C ASP A 270 -11.21 6.55 -1.74
N ARG A 271 -11.12 5.30 -2.20
CA ARG A 271 -10.50 4.87 -3.46
C ARG A 271 -11.49 4.03 -4.26
N VAL A 272 -12.77 4.39 -4.18
CA VAL A 272 -13.84 3.73 -4.89
C VAL A 272 -14.08 4.47 -6.22
N PHE A 273 -14.05 3.72 -7.33
CA PHE A 273 -14.18 4.27 -8.67
C PHE A 273 -15.24 3.52 -9.47
N ASN A 274 -15.91 4.23 -10.36
CA ASN A 274 -16.83 3.67 -11.32
C ASN A 274 -16.06 3.09 -12.53
N GLU A 275 -16.48 1.92 -13.02
CA GLU A 275 -15.87 1.29 -14.20
C GLU A 275 -15.91 2.16 -15.47
N ARG A 276 -16.85 3.13 -15.55
CA ARG A 276 -17.08 3.99 -16.73
C ARG A 276 -16.52 5.41 -16.58
N GLU A 277 -15.53 5.60 -15.71
CA GLU A 277 -14.81 6.87 -15.43
C GLU A 277 -15.64 8.03 -14.85
N SER A 278 -16.97 7.91 -14.73
CA SER A 278 -17.81 8.93 -14.10
C SER A 278 -18.19 8.52 -12.68
N ASP A 279 -17.59 9.20 -11.70
CA ASP A 279 -17.89 9.04 -10.27
C ASP A 279 -18.93 10.05 -9.77
N ALA A 280 -19.70 10.67 -10.67
CA ALA A 280 -20.62 11.76 -10.33
C ALA A 280 -21.67 11.38 -9.26
N GLU A 281 -22.09 10.11 -9.25
CA GLU A 281 -23.07 9.60 -8.28
C GLU A 281 -22.41 9.11 -6.97
N TRP A 282 -21.08 8.95 -6.95
CA TRP A 282 -20.37 8.39 -5.80
C TRP A 282 -20.60 9.16 -4.51
N PRO A 283 -20.56 10.51 -4.46
CA PRO A 283 -20.81 11.25 -3.23
C PRO A 283 -22.18 10.97 -2.61
N GLN A 284 -23.22 10.76 -3.44
CA GLN A 284 -24.58 10.47 -2.98
C GLN A 284 -24.69 9.02 -2.47
N ILE A 285 -24.06 8.07 -3.17
CA ILE A 285 -24.01 6.66 -2.76
C ILE A 285 -23.25 6.53 -1.43
N ARG A 286 -22.09 7.19 -1.32
CA ARG A 286 -21.31 7.29 -0.08
C ARG A 286 -22.12 7.91 1.05
N GLY A 287 -22.86 8.99 0.79
CA GLY A 287 -23.75 9.62 1.79
C GLY A 287 -24.77 8.64 2.35
N LYS A 288 -25.49 7.91 1.47
CA LYS A 288 -26.46 6.88 1.88
C LYS A 288 -25.82 5.74 2.69
N LEU A 289 -24.61 5.33 2.34
CA LEU A 289 -23.86 4.33 3.11
C LEU A 289 -23.54 4.83 4.52
N LEU A 290 -23.06 6.07 4.63
CA LEU A 290 -22.74 6.68 5.93
C LEU A 290 -24.01 6.89 6.79
N GLU A 291 -25.12 7.31 6.19
CA GLU A 291 -26.42 7.37 6.87
C GLU A 291 -26.88 5.99 7.36
N ALA A 292 -26.69 4.96 6.52
CA ALA A 292 -26.98 3.57 6.87
C ALA A 292 -26.05 3.00 7.95
N LEU A 293 -24.86 3.56 8.17
CA LEU A 293 -24.01 3.22 9.30
C LEU A 293 -24.43 4.00 10.55
N GLN A 294 -24.59 5.32 10.42
CA GLN A 294 -24.93 6.25 11.50
C GLN A 294 -26.24 5.86 12.20
N GLY A 295 -27.26 5.42 11.46
CA GLY A 295 -28.54 5.00 12.04
C GLY A 295 -28.60 3.54 12.49
N THR A 296 -27.48 2.80 12.52
CA THR A 296 -27.46 1.39 12.96
C THR A 296 -27.14 1.31 14.44
N ALA A 297 -28.01 0.66 15.20
CA ALA A 297 -27.74 0.34 16.59
C ALA A 297 -26.89 -0.93 16.70
N PHE A 298 -25.75 -0.80 17.38
CA PHE A 298 -24.92 -1.91 17.85
C PHE A 298 -25.44 -2.42 19.19
N GLN A 299 -24.95 -3.57 19.64
CA GLN A 299 -25.29 -4.06 20.97
C GLN A 299 -24.72 -3.09 22.03
N PRO A 300 -25.44 -2.82 23.13
CA PRO A 300 -24.88 -2.08 24.25
C PRO A 300 -23.66 -2.81 24.83
N ALA A 301 -22.70 -2.05 25.36
CA ALA A 301 -21.47 -2.57 25.94
C ALA A 301 -21.07 -1.81 27.21
N SER A 302 -20.11 -2.34 27.95
CA SER A 302 -19.62 -1.72 29.20
C SER A 302 -18.84 -0.42 29.00
N GLY A 303 -18.51 -0.07 27.75
CA GLY A 303 -17.72 1.10 27.41
C GLY A 303 -17.77 1.41 25.91
N GLU A 304 -17.05 2.45 25.52
CA GLU A 304 -16.91 2.84 24.12
C GLU A 304 -16.09 1.79 23.34
N THR A 305 -16.37 1.67 22.05
CA THR A 305 -15.55 0.88 21.12
C THR A 305 -15.17 1.72 19.90
N SER A 306 -13.88 1.85 19.61
CA SER A 306 -13.39 2.39 18.35
C SER A 306 -13.35 1.31 17.28
N VAL A 307 -13.84 1.63 16.09
CA VAL A 307 -13.90 0.74 14.94
C VAL A 307 -13.28 1.42 13.73
N THR A 308 -12.34 0.72 13.07
CA THR A 308 -11.87 1.05 11.72
C THR A 308 -12.23 -0.10 10.79
N ALA A 309 -13.09 0.15 9.81
CA ALA A 309 -13.63 -0.90 8.94
C ALA A 309 -13.29 -0.62 7.47
N PRO A 310 -12.54 -1.52 6.80
CA PRO A 310 -12.40 -1.50 5.35
C PRO A 310 -13.68 -2.06 4.69
N LEU A 311 -14.20 -1.33 3.71
CA LEU A 311 -15.36 -1.69 2.89
C LEU A 311 -14.92 -1.79 1.42
N THR A 312 -15.12 -2.96 0.83
CA THR A 312 -14.69 -3.23 -0.56
C THR A 312 -15.87 -3.26 -1.52
N PHE A 313 -15.69 -2.65 -2.69
CA PHE A 313 -16.65 -2.60 -3.79
C PHE A 313 -16.10 -3.37 -5.01
N GLY A 314 -16.99 -3.93 -5.84
CA GLY A 314 -16.60 -4.47 -7.15
C GLY A 314 -16.26 -5.97 -7.23
N GLY A 315 -16.73 -6.77 -6.28
CA GLY A 315 -16.66 -8.24 -6.32
C GLY A 315 -17.76 -8.87 -5.45
N PRO A 316 -18.01 -10.20 -5.50
CA PRO A 316 -18.80 -10.85 -4.46
C PRO A 316 -18.15 -10.52 -3.11
N MET A 317 -18.95 -10.12 -2.11
CA MET A 317 -18.45 -9.90 -0.74
C MET A 317 -17.66 -11.15 -0.32
N ARG A 318 -16.33 -11.05 -0.28
CA ARG A 318 -15.51 -12.08 0.36
C ARG A 318 -15.70 -11.88 1.84
N ALA A 319 -16.30 -12.86 2.52
CA ALA A 319 -16.17 -12.94 3.95
C ALA A 319 -14.65 -12.96 4.26
N PRO A 320 -14.16 -12.17 5.22
CA PRO A 320 -12.82 -12.42 5.74
C PRO A 320 -12.80 -13.87 6.23
N ALA A 321 -11.82 -14.64 5.76
CA ALA A 321 -11.48 -15.90 6.39
C ALA A 321 -10.95 -15.63 7.80
#